data_AF-A0A932FPD1-F1
#
_entry.id   AF-A0A932FPD1-F1
#
_cell.length_a   1.000
_cell.length_b   1.000
_cell.length_c   1.000
_cell.angle_alpha   90.00
_cell.angle_beta   90.00
_cell.angle_gamma   90.00
#
_symmetry.space_group_name_H-M   'P 1'
#
loop_
_entity.id
_entity.type
_entity.pdbx_description
1 polymer ?
#
loop_
_entity_poly.entity_id
_entity_poly.type
_entity_poly.pdbx_seq_one_letter_code
_entity_poly.pdbx_strand_id
1 'polypeptide(L)'
;MSAHNLSREYQNPLTPRLDDEDDDEREDATPKPTVTPVGALIQKKFLEQRKIFLWGAVTDETAKDLTEKLLYLETTGPGKEITFYMNTPGGSITAGMAVYDTIKLISSPVSIVVTGMAASMGSILLCAAKKGRRYIFPHARVLIHQPLITGRMVGPASDINIQAKEMEKLRTELNQILATASGQSFDKVAKDSDRDFYLNAEEAIAYGLADKIVDKI
;
A
#
# COMPACT_ATOMS: atom_id res chain seq x y z
N MET A 1 -57.49 -37.96 19.77
CA MET A 1 -58.77 -37.79 19.07
C MET A 1 -58.65 -36.55 18.19
N SER A 2 -59.05 -36.66 16.91
CA SER A 2 -59.13 -35.63 15.82
C SER A 2 -57.85 -34.87 15.45
N ALA A 3 -57.25 -34.92 14.25
CA ALA A 3 -57.69 -34.94 12.84
C ALA A 3 -58.09 -33.56 12.25
N HIS A 4 -57.26 -33.07 11.33
CA HIS A 4 -57.54 -32.45 10.01
C HIS A 4 -56.29 -31.66 9.56
N ASN A 5 -55.81 -31.62 8.32
CA ASN A 5 -56.17 -32.08 6.96
C ASN A 5 -54.96 -31.62 6.07
N LEU A 6 -54.59 -32.10 4.88
CA LEU A 6 -55.00 -33.16 3.95
C LEU A 6 -54.01 -33.09 2.75
N SER A 7 -53.55 -34.25 2.27
CA SER A 7 -53.42 -34.69 0.85
C SER A 7 -52.64 -33.85 -0.20
N ARG A 8 -51.92 -34.38 -1.18
CA ARG A 8 -51.61 -35.75 -1.66
C ARG A 8 -50.52 -35.63 -2.75
N GLU A 9 -49.75 -36.70 -2.91
CA GLU A 9 -48.85 -37.02 -4.03
C GLU A 9 -49.59 -37.25 -5.37
N TYR A 10 -48.88 -37.14 -6.51
CA TYR A 10 -48.62 -38.18 -7.54
C TYR A 10 -48.38 -37.65 -8.99
N GLN A 11 -47.61 -38.42 -9.76
CA GLN A 11 -46.85 -38.10 -10.98
C GLN A 11 -47.58 -38.21 -12.36
N ASN A 12 -46.96 -37.56 -13.37
CA ASN A 12 -46.82 -37.87 -14.83
C ASN A 12 -48.04 -37.66 -15.78
N PRO A 13 -47.91 -37.43 -17.13
CA PRO A 13 -46.95 -38.06 -18.08
C PRO A 13 -46.46 -37.20 -19.30
N LEU A 14 -45.75 -37.87 -20.24
CA LEU A 14 -44.95 -37.41 -21.41
C LEU A 14 -45.70 -36.74 -22.61
N THR A 15 -45.11 -35.65 -23.13
CA THR A 15 -44.90 -35.09 -24.52
C THR A 15 -45.93 -35.16 -25.66
N PRO A 16 -45.93 -34.13 -26.55
CA PRO A 16 -45.94 -34.33 -28.01
C PRO A 16 -44.84 -33.56 -28.80
N ARG A 17 -44.60 -34.03 -30.05
CA ARG A 17 -43.56 -33.70 -31.04
C ARG A 17 -43.70 -32.33 -31.76
N LEU A 18 -42.52 -31.81 -32.17
CA LEU A 18 -42.09 -31.13 -33.43
C LEU A 18 -42.99 -30.07 -34.08
N ASP A 19 -42.44 -28.88 -34.37
CA ASP A 19 -42.26 -28.35 -35.74
C ASP A 19 -41.48 -27.01 -35.71
N ASP A 20 -40.42 -26.99 -36.52
CA ASP A 20 -39.89 -25.91 -37.38
C ASP A 20 -39.50 -24.50 -36.88
N GLU A 21 -38.22 -24.21 -37.18
CA GLU A 21 -37.60 -22.91 -37.52
C GLU A 21 -37.55 -21.81 -36.44
N ASP A 22 -36.39 -21.68 -35.79
CA ASP A 22 -35.83 -20.36 -35.50
C ASP A 22 -34.31 -20.42 -35.69
N ASP A 23 -33.83 -19.51 -36.53
CA ASP A 23 -32.50 -19.42 -37.11
C ASP A 23 -31.36 -19.51 -36.10
N ASP A 24 -30.37 -20.33 -36.47
CA ASP A 24 -29.09 -20.49 -35.81
C ASP A 24 -28.19 -19.26 -36.11
N GLU A 25 -28.59 -18.06 -35.66
CA GLU A 25 -27.74 -16.87 -35.67
C GLU A 25 -26.66 -17.03 -34.59
N ARG A 26 -25.58 -17.71 -34.95
CA ARG A 26 -24.31 -17.58 -34.23
C ARG A 26 -23.84 -16.14 -34.39
N GLU A 27 -24.10 -15.30 -33.40
CA GLU A 27 -23.41 -14.03 -33.24
C GLU A 27 -21.90 -14.33 -33.19
N ASP A 28 -21.23 -14.06 -34.31
CA ASP A 28 -19.78 -13.96 -34.37
C ASP A 28 -19.39 -12.73 -33.53
N ALA A 29 -19.30 -12.94 -32.21
CA ALA A 29 -18.92 -11.95 -31.24
C ALA A 29 -17.43 -11.63 -31.41
N THR A 30 -17.12 -10.90 -32.48
CA THR A 30 -15.85 -10.21 -32.62
C THR A 30 -15.66 -9.36 -31.36
N PRO A 31 -14.58 -9.57 -30.58
CA PRO A 31 -14.40 -8.82 -29.35
C PRO A 31 -14.25 -7.34 -29.71
N LYS A 32 -15.25 -6.54 -29.31
CA LYS A 32 -15.21 -5.08 -29.48
C LYS A 32 -13.90 -4.58 -28.85
N PRO A 33 -13.11 -3.76 -29.54
CA PRO A 33 -11.85 -3.27 -29.00
C PRO A 33 -12.13 -2.52 -27.70
N THR A 34 -11.66 -3.07 -26.60
CA THR A 34 -11.74 -2.46 -25.29
C THR A 34 -10.83 -1.25 -25.28
N VAL A 35 -11.41 -0.06 -25.43
CA VAL A 35 -10.67 1.20 -25.33
C VAL A 35 -10.02 1.26 -23.95
N THR A 36 -8.69 1.17 -23.92
CA THR A 36 -7.95 1.26 -22.66
C THR A 36 -8.21 2.64 -22.04
N PRO A 37 -8.67 2.71 -20.78
CA PRO A 37 -8.93 3.99 -20.14
C PRO A 37 -7.67 4.88 -20.14
N VAL A 38 -7.84 6.19 -20.37
CA VAL A 38 -6.72 7.16 -20.43
C VAL A 38 -5.83 7.06 -19.18
N GLY A 39 -6.41 6.82 -18.01
CA GLY A 39 -5.66 6.61 -16.77
C GLY A 39 -4.69 5.41 -16.83
N ALA A 40 -5.10 4.30 -17.43
CA ALA A 40 -4.25 3.13 -17.60
C ALA A 40 -3.10 3.39 -18.59
N LEU A 41 -3.34 4.19 -19.65
CA LEU A 41 -2.29 4.63 -20.56
C LEU A 41 -1.26 5.51 -19.85
N ILE A 42 -1.71 6.44 -19.00
CA ILE A 42 -0.83 7.31 -18.19
C ILE A 42 0.01 6.47 -17.22
N GLN A 43 -0.62 5.55 -16.48
CA GLN A 43 0.10 4.68 -15.53
C GLN A 43 1.13 3.81 -16.24
N LYS A 44 0.78 3.24 -17.40
CA LYS A 44 1.72 2.49 -18.24
C LYS A 44 2.90 3.37 -18.66
N LYS A 45 2.64 4.58 -19.15
CA LYS A 45 3.69 5.52 -19.57
C LYS A 45 4.62 5.89 -18.43
N PHE A 46 4.09 6.09 -17.23
CA PHE A 46 4.93 6.35 -16.07
C PHE A 46 5.73 5.13 -15.63
N LEU A 47 5.16 3.93 -15.67
CA LEU A 47 5.89 2.70 -15.37
C LEU A 47 7.03 2.46 -16.38
N GLU A 48 6.81 2.72 -17.67
CA GLU A 48 7.86 2.74 -18.70
C GLU A 48 8.98 3.74 -18.36
N GLN A 49 8.61 4.88 -17.76
CA GLN A 49 9.55 5.88 -17.22
C GLN A 49 10.10 5.51 -15.82
N ARG A 50 9.82 4.31 -15.31
CA ARG A 50 10.24 3.81 -13.99
C ARG A 50 9.76 4.68 -12.82
N LYS A 51 8.55 5.24 -12.98
CA LYS A 51 7.86 6.03 -11.95
C LYS A 51 6.72 5.20 -11.37
N ILE A 52 6.71 5.08 -10.04
CA ILE A 52 5.66 4.40 -9.28
C ILE A 52 5.04 5.37 -8.28
N PHE A 53 3.85 5.04 -7.80
CA PHE A 53 2.97 5.99 -7.14
C PHE A 53 2.21 5.34 -5.99
N LEU A 54 2.16 6.01 -4.83
CA LEU A 54 1.29 5.65 -3.70
C LEU A 54 0.45 6.86 -3.29
N TRP A 55 -0.86 6.75 -3.50
CA TRP A 55 -1.87 7.73 -3.10
C TRP A 55 -2.85 7.02 -2.16
N GLY A 56 -2.94 7.49 -0.92
CA GLY A 56 -3.82 6.90 0.09
C GLY A 56 -3.11 5.95 1.04
N ALA A 57 -3.89 5.15 1.77
CA ALA A 57 -3.41 4.35 2.88
C ALA A 57 -2.49 3.20 2.44
N VAL A 58 -1.55 2.82 3.30
CA VAL A 58 -0.76 1.60 3.15
C VAL A 58 -1.62 0.41 3.59
N THR A 59 -2.05 -0.37 2.61
CA THR A 59 -2.82 -1.62 2.78
C THR A 59 -2.10 -2.78 2.08
N ASP A 60 -2.52 -4.03 2.33
CA ASP A 60 -1.98 -5.20 1.64
C ASP A 60 -2.14 -5.10 0.11
N GLU A 61 -3.24 -4.51 -0.37
CA GLU A 61 -3.47 -4.27 -1.79
C GLU A 61 -2.43 -3.30 -2.39
N THR A 62 -2.22 -2.15 -1.75
CA THR A 62 -1.21 -1.17 -2.21
C THR A 62 0.21 -1.73 -2.08
N ALA A 63 0.48 -2.51 -1.03
CA ALA A 63 1.79 -3.12 -0.82
C ALA A 63 2.09 -4.18 -1.87
N LYS A 64 1.10 -5.01 -2.23
CA LYS A 64 1.21 -5.96 -3.33
C LYS A 64 1.53 -5.24 -4.63
N ASP A 65 0.75 -4.24 -4.99
CA ASP A 65 0.93 -3.47 -6.24
C ASP A 65 2.31 -2.82 -6.34
N LEU A 66 2.77 -2.17 -5.27
CA LEU A 66 4.10 -1.56 -5.22
C LEU A 66 5.21 -2.60 -5.30
N THR A 67 5.09 -3.71 -4.58
CA THR A 67 6.08 -4.79 -4.57
C THR A 67 6.21 -5.43 -5.95
N GLU A 68 5.09 -5.75 -6.61
CA GLU A 68 5.08 -6.30 -7.97
C GLU A 68 5.73 -5.33 -8.97
N LYS A 69 5.40 -4.03 -8.89
CA LYS A 69 6.02 -3.01 -9.76
C LYS A 69 7.51 -2.85 -9.52
N LEU A 70 7.97 -2.84 -8.26
CA LEU A 70 9.39 -2.76 -7.92
C LEU A 70 10.17 -3.95 -8.48
N LEU A 71 9.67 -5.17 -8.27
CA LEU A 71 10.30 -6.40 -8.77
C LEU A 71 10.27 -6.47 -10.31
N TYR A 72 9.19 -6.02 -10.94
CA TYR A 72 9.10 -5.89 -12.39
C TYR A 72 10.15 -4.92 -12.95
N LEU A 73 10.29 -3.74 -12.33
CA LEU A 73 11.26 -2.72 -12.74
C LEU A 73 12.71 -3.17 -12.52
N GLU A 74 12.97 -3.93 -11.46
CA GLU A 74 14.27 -4.58 -11.23
C GLU A 74 14.56 -5.62 -12.32
N THR A 75 13.59 -6.47 -12.67
CA THR A 75 13.78 -7.51 -13.70
C THR A 75 13.99 -6.94 -15.10
N THR A 76 13.28 -5.86 -15.44
CA THR A 76 13.34 -5.24 -16.78
C THR A 76 14.48 -4.23 -16.96
N GLY A 77 15.13 -3.84 -15.87
CA GLY A 77 16.21 -2.85 -15.90
C GLY A 77 16.94 -2.76 -14.58
N PRO A 78 17.68 -3.81 -14.18
CA PRO A 78 18.36 -3.85 -12.90
C PRO A 78 19.38 -2.71 -12.79
N GLY A 79 19.52 -2.15 -11.60
CA GLY A 79 20.40 -1.01 -11.33
C GLY A 79 19.94 0.34 -11.90
N LYS A 80 18.91 0.38 -12.75
CA LYS A 80 18.34 1.65 -13.24
C LYS A 80 17.46 2.29 -12.18
N GLU A 81 17.55 3.60 -12.04
CA GLU A 81 16.80 4.36 -11.03
C GLU A 81 15.28 4.19 -11.16
N ILE A 82 14.61 4.18 -10.00
CA ILE A 82 13.16 4.17 -9.87
C ILE A 82 12.77 5.41 -9.07
N THR A 83 11.79 6.18 -9.57
CA THR A 83 11.22 7.30 -8.80
C THR A 83 9.89 6.87 -8.19
N PHE A 84 9.79 6.93 -6.87
CA PHE A 84 8.60 6.60 -6.12
C PHE A 84 7.97 7.87 -5.55
N TYR A 85 6.84 8.30 -6.11
CA TYR A 85 6.07 9.42 -5.57
C TYR A 85 5.08 8.93 -4.53
N MET A 86 5.02 9.63 -3.39
CA MET A 86 4.26 9.19 -2.23
C MET A 86 3.44 10.32 -1.61
N ASN A 87 2.16 10.02 -1.38
CA ASN A 87 1.25 10.82 -0.58
C ASN A 87 0.34 9.87 0.22
N THR A 88 0.69 9.63 1.48
CA THR A 88 0.05 8.60 2.30
C THR A 88 -0.15 9.05 3.76
N PRO A 89 -1.31 8.76 4.36
CA PRO A 89 -1.51 8.87 5.81
C PRO A 89 -0.83 7.73 6.60
N GLY A 90 -0.14 6.80 5.92
CA GLY A 90 0.37 5.57 6.50
C GLY A 90 -0.68 4.46 6.46
N GLY A 91 -0.56 3.47 7.34
CA GLY A 91 -1.47 2.32 7.38
C GLY A 91 -0.85 1.10 8.05
N SER A 92 -1.08 -0.08 7.48
CA SER A 92 -0.59 -1.36 8.00
C SER A 92 0.94 -1.39 8.06
N ILE A 93 1.47 -1.73 9.24
CA ILE A 93 2.91 -1.82 9.50
C ILE A 93 3.52 -2.94 8.67
N THR A 94 2.94 -4.14 8.72
CA THR A 94 3.46 -5.31 8.00
C THR A 94 3.40 -5.12 6.49
N ALA A 95 2.32 -4.54 5.96
CA ALA A 95 2.20 -4.22 4.55
C ALA A 95 3.27 -3.20 4.11
N GLY A 96 3.50 -2.17 4.92
CA GLY A 96 4.55 -1.19 4.66
C GLY A 96 5.95 -1.78 4.73
N MET A 97 6.22 -2.69 5.68
CA MET A 97 7.51 -3.37 5.79
C MET A 97 7.82 -4.25 4.59
N ALA A 98 6.82 -4.91 3.99
CA ALA A 98 7.02 -5.66 2.73
C ALA A 98 7.55 -4.77 1.59
N VAL A 99 7.00 -3.55 1.45
CA VAL A 99 7.47 -2.57 0.46
C VAL A 99 8.85 -2.03 0.85
N TYR A 100 9.06 -1.71 2.14
CA TYR A 100 10.34 -1.22 2.66
C TYR A 100 11.48 -2.19 2.34
N ASP A 101 11.30 -3.47 2.66
CA ASP A 101 12.32 -4.49 2.42
C ASP A 101 12.55 -4.76 0.94
N THR A 102 11.48 -4.71 0.13
CA THR A 102 11.61 -4.82 -1.33
C THR A 102 12.47 -3.68 -1.90
N ILE A 103 12.29 -2.44 -1.44
CA ILE A 103 13.12 -1.30 -1.83
C ILE A 103 14.59 -1.51 -1.43
N LYS A 104 14.85 -2.10 -0.27
CA LYS A 104 16.22 -2.40 0.21
C LYS A 104 16.86 -3.58 -0.54
N LEU A 105 16.05 -4.53 -1.01
CA LEU A 105 16.49 -5.77 -1.65
C LEU A 105 16.96 -5.56 -3.09
N ILE A 106 16.25 -4.73 -3.86
CA ILE A 106 16.54 -4.54 -5.29
C ILE A 106 17.85 -3.78 -5.52
N SER A 107 18.53 -4.05 -6.66
CA SER A 107 19.75 -3.34 -7.02
C SER A 107 19.48 -1.92 -7.53
N SER A 108 18.31 -1.70 -8.14
CA SER A 108 17.84 -0.41 -8.60
C SER A 108 17.75 0.61 -7.45
N PRO A 109 18.43 1.78 -7.55
CA PRO A 109 18.29 2.81 -6.55
C PRO A 109 16.89 3.44 -6.63
N VAL A 110 16.22 3.55 -5.47
CA VAL A 110 14.91 4.18 -5.37
C VAL A 110 15.05 5.59 -4.80
N SER A 111 14.52 6.57 -5.53
CA SER A 111 14.34 7.94 -5.08
C SER A 111 12.88 8.14 -4.68
N ILE A 112 12.64 8.57 -3.45
CA ILE A 112 11.27 8.79 -2.94
C ILE A 112 10.98 10.28 -2.92
N VAL A 113 9.82 10.67 -3.46
CA VAL A 113 9.36 12.06 -3.51
C VAL A 113 8.04 12.19 -2.75
N VAL A 114 8.06 12.86 -1.60
CA VAL A 114 6.85 13.14 -0.83
C VAL A 114 6.14 14.35 -1.44
N THR A 115 4.95 14.14 -1.99
CA THR A 115 4.20 15.18 -2.72
C THR A 115 3.16 15.90 -1.87
N GLY A 116 2.68 15.26 -0.80
CA GLY A 116 1.70 15.81 0.14
C GLY A 116 2.03 15.47 1.58
N MET A 117 1.94 14.18 1.94
CA MET A 117 2.32 13.73 3.27
C MET A 117 2.98 12.36 3.26
N ALA A 118 3.94 12.17 4.17
CA ALA A 118 4.50 10.89 4.55
C ALA A 118 4.28 10.70 6.06
N ALA A 119 3.11 10.19 6.43
CA ALA A 119 2.73 9.99 7.82
C ALA A 119 2.86 8.54 8.27
N SER A 120 3.24 8.29 9.52
CA SER A 120 3.25 6.94 10.10
C SER A 120 4.11 5.99 9.25
N MET A 121 3.56 4.89 8.74
CA MET A 121 4.28 4.02 7.80
C MET A 121 4.81 4.73 6.56
N GLY A 122 4.24 5.87 6.15
CA GLY A 122 4.81 6.73 5.12
C GLY A 122 6.18 7.31 5.49
N SER A 123 6.41 7.71 6.74
CA SER A 123 7.72 8.20 7.17
C SER A 123 8.76 7.07 7.22
N ILE A 124 8.34 5.85 7.54
CA ILE A 124 9.19 4.65 7.50
C ILE A 124 9.54 4.30 6.05
N LEU A 125 8.57 4.31 5.14
CA LEU A 125 8.80 4.10 3.71
C LEU A 125 9.75 5.15 3.13
N LEU A 126 9.64 6.42 3.53
CA LEU A 126 10.60 7.46 3.13
C LEU A 126 12.05 7.08 3.50
N CYS A 127 12.24 6.42 4.63
CA CYS A 127 13.54 5.93 5.11
C CYS A 127 14.04 4.68 4.34
N ALA A 128 13.21 4.07 3.49
CA ALA A 128 13.63 2.96 2.63
C ALA A 128 14.63 3.43 1.57
N ALA A 129 14.45 4.65 1.03
CA ALA A 129 15.41 5.26 0.12
C ALA A 129 16.74 5.55 0.82
N LYS A 130 17.84 5.41 0.07
CA LYS A 130 19.18 5.76 0.57
C LYS A 130 19.26 7.27 0.83
N LYS A 131 20.07 7.67 1.81
CA LYS A 131 20.37 9.09 2.08
C LYS A 131 20.88 9.78 0.80
N GLY A 132 20.40 10.99 0.56
CA GLY A 132 20.57 11.74 -0.69
C GLY A 132 19.51 11.48 -1.75
N ARG A 133 18.53 10.60 -1.49
CA ARG A 133 17.45 10.23 -2.44
C ARG A 133 16.04 10.40 -1.86
N ARG A 134 15.90 11.14 -0.76
CA ARG A 134 14.64 11.42 -0.08
C ARG A 134 14.25 12.87 -0.36
N TYR A 135 13.27 13.05 -1.22
CA TYR A 135 12.84 14.36 -1.69
C TYR A 135 11.46 14.69 -1.13
N ILE A 136 11.18 15.97 -0.95
CA ILE A 136 9.92 16.45 -0.39
C ILE A 136 9.47 17.73 -1.11
N PHE A 137 8.18 17.88 -1.36
CA PHE A 137 7.63 19.12 -1.92
C PHE A 137 7.60 20.24 -0.87
N PRO A 138 7.62 21.52 -1.27
CA PRO A 138 7.74 22.65 -0.33
C PRO A 138 6.68 22.69 0.77
N HIS A 139 5.45 22.25 0.45
CA HIS A 139 4.32 22.25 1.40
C HIS A 139 3.97 20.85 1.91
N ALA A 140 4.78 19.85 1.58
CA ALA A 140 4.57 18.51 2.07
C ALA A 140 5.01 18.37 3.54
N ARG A 141 4.49 17.34 4.19
CA ARG A 141 4.74 17.07 5.61
C ARG A 141 5.23 15.66 5.85
N VAL A 142 6.03 15.49 6.90
CA VAL A 142 6.35 14.18 7.48
C VAL A 142 5.72 14.13 8.88
N LEU A 143 5.09 13.02 9.22
CA LEU A 143 4.56 12.77 10.56
C LEU A 143 5.17 11.47 11.07
N ILE A 144 5.85 11.54 12.21
CA ILE A 144 6.28 10.37 12.98
C ILE A 144 5.43 10.27 14.25
N HIS A 145 5.07 9.04 14.63
CA HIS A 145 4.34 8.71 15.85
C HIS A 145 4.50 7.21 16.12
N GLN A 146 4.16 6.79 17.32
CA GLN A 146 4.21 5.39 17.74
C GLN A 146 3.18 4.52 17.01
N PRO A 147 3.45 3.21 16.82
CA PRO A 147 2.45 2.31 16.30
C PRO A 147 1.25 2.22 17.26
N LEU A 148 0.06 1.98 16.71
CA LEU A 148 -1.18 1.91 17.48
C LEU A 148 -2.02 0.71 17.06
N ILE A 149 -2.74 0.15 18.03
CA ILE A 149 -3.82 -0.81 17.76
C ILE A 149 -5.03 -0.01 17.28
N THR A 150 -5.43 -0.22 16.02
CA THR A 150 -6.64 0.42 15.49
C THR A 150 -7.87 -0.38 15.93
N GLY A 151 -8.86 0.27 16.53
CA GLY A 151 -10.10 -0.36 16.98
C GLY A 151 -10.05 -0.86 18.42
N ARG A 152 -10.87 -1.86 18.76
CA ARG A 152 -10.94 -2.45 20.11
C ARG A 152 -10.35 -3.85 20.09
N MET A 153 -9.38 -4.09 20.98
CA MET A 153 -8.91 -5.43 21.29
C MET A 153 -9.66 -5.97 22.51
N VAL A 154 -10.25 -7.17 22.38
CA VAL A 154 -10.88 -7.90 23.47
C VAL A 154 -10.36 -9.33 23.43
N GLY A 155 -9.85 -9.82 24.56
CA GLY A 155 -9.33 -11.18 24.66
C GLY A 155 -8.84 -11.50 26.07
N PRO A 156 -8.44 -12.75 26.34
CA PRO A 156 -7.81 -13.15 27.59
C PRO A 156 -6.58 -12.28 27.93
N ALA A 157 -6.27 -12.16 29.22
CA ALA A 157 -5.12 -11.38 29.68
C ALA A 157 -3.79 -11.85 29.08
N SER A 158 -3.64 -13.16 28.84
CA SER A 158 -2.47 -13.73 28.15
C SER A 158 -2.29 -13.16 26.75
N ASP A 159 -3.39 -13.06 25.99
CA ASP A 159 -3.37 -12.67 24.58
C ASP A 159 -3.14 -11.16 24.46
N ILE A 160 -3.74 -10.37 25.35
CA ILE A 160 -3.47 -8.93 25.48
C ILE A 160 -1.99 -8.69 25.78
N ASN A 161 -1.41 -9.44 26.72
CA ASN A 161 0.01 -9.33 27.05
C ASN A 161 0.92 -9.70 25.87
N ILE A 162 0.56 -10.71 25.07
CA ILE A 162 1.30 -11.07 23.86
C ILE A 162 1.27 -9.91 22.85
N GLN A 163 0.10 -9.33 22.58
CA GLN A 163 -0.02 -8.21 21.65
C GLN A 163 0.70 -6.95 22.15
N ALA A 164 0.64 -6.65 23.45
CA ALA A 164 1.38 -5.53 24.02
C ALA A 164 2.90 -5.68 23.84
N LYS A 165 3.43 -6.89 24.11
CA LYS A 165 4.85 -7.18 23.89
C LYS A 165 5.25 -7.06 22.42
N GLU A 166 4.41 -7.50 21.50
CA GLU A 166 4.68 -7.36 20.07
C GLU A 166 4.65 -5.91 19.62
N MET A 167 3.71 -5.12 20.12
CA MET A 167 3.64 -3.68 19.85
C MET A 167 4.90 -2.95 20.31
N GLU A 168 5.46 -3.29 21.47
CA GLU A 168 6.72 -2.71 21.96
C GLU A 168 7.92 -3.08 21.09
N LYS A 169 7.96 -4.31 20.53
CA LYS A 169 9.01 -4.70 19.58
C LYS A 169 8.90 -3.88 18.30
N LEU A 170 7.70 -3.77 17.72
CA LEU A 170 7.45 -2.97 16.53
C LEU A 170 7.81 -1.50 16.78
N ARG A 171 7.40 -0.93 17.90
CA ARG A 171 7.76 0.45 18.29
C ARG A 171 9.27 0.64 18.33
N THR A 172 9.98 -0.29 18.94
CA THR A 172 11.46 -0.25 19.02
C THR A 172 12.09 -0.35 17.63
N GLU A 173 11.63 -1.27 16.79
CA GLU A 173 12.13 -1.48 15.43
C GLU A 173 11.92 -0.23 14.55
N LEU A 174 10.70 0.32 14.53
CA LEU A 174 10.38 1.51 13.74
C LEU A 174 11.17 2.74 14.20
N ASN A 175 11.34 2.92 15.52
CA ASN A 175 12.19 3.99 16.06
C ASN A 175 13.66 3.79 15.68
N GLN A 176 14.16 2.56 15.63
CA GLN A 176 15.52 2.27 15.19
C GLN A 176 15.73 2.60 13.70
N ILE A 177 14.73 2.31 12.84
CA ILE A 177 14.76 2.69 11.42
C ILE A 177 14.83 4.21 11.29
N LEU A 178 13.95 4.94 11.98
CA LEU A 178 13.92 6.39 11.96
C LEU A 178 15.23 7.00 12.49
N ALA A 179 15.77 6.51 13.61
CA ALA A 179 17.03 6.97 14.18
C ALA A 179 18.20 6.75 13.21
N THR A 180 18.29 5.56 12.62
CA THR A 180 19.35 5.21 11.65
C THR A 180 19.28 6.09 10.40
N ALA A 181 18.08 6.29 9.85
CA ALA A 181 17.89 7.06 8.62
C ALA A 181 18.06 8.57 8.84
N SER A 182 17.63 9.09 9.99
CA SER A 182 17.73 10.51 10.31
C SER A 182 19.11 10.92 10.82
N GLY A 183 19.84 10.00 11.45
CA GLY A 183 21.07 10.30 12.19
C GLY A 183 20.81 10.86 13.60
N GLN A 184 19.55 10.91 14.05
CA GLN A 184 19.20 11.27 15.43
C GLN A 184 19.48 10.09 16.37
N SER A 185 19.65 10.37 17.67
CA SER A 185 19.73 9.30 18.67
C SER A 185 18.38 8.57 18.80
N PHE A 186 18.45 7.30 19.17
CA PHE A 186 17.25 6.49 19.44
C PHE A 186 16.34 7.17 20.47
N ASP A 187 16.90 7.66 21.59
CA ASP A 187 16.13 8.30 22.66
C ASP A 187 15.39 9.55 22.19
N LYS A 188 16.02 10.35 21.31
CA LYS A 188 15.37 11.53 20.73
C LYS A 188 14.20 11.11 19.85
N VAL A 189 14.41 10.15 18.95
CA VAL A 189 13.33 9.64 18.10
C VAL A 189 12.21 9.05 18.93
N ALA A 190 12.51 8.24 19.94
CA ALA A 190 11.53 7.61 20.80
C ALA A 190 10.69 8.63 21.59
N LYS A 191 11.31 9.74 22.01
CA LYS A 191 10.60 10.85 22.65
C LYS A 191 9.73 11.60 21.66
N ASP A 192 10.28 11.94 20.50
CA ASP A 192 9.59 12.74 19.49
C ASP A 192 8.45 11.94 18.84
N SER A 193 8.54 10.60 18.74
CA SER A 193 7.47 9.73 18.23
C SER A 193 6.46 9.26 19.28
N ASP A 194 6.63 9.58 20.57
CA ASP A 194 5.66 9.19 21.62
C ASP A 194 4.27 9.84 21.42
N ARG A 195 4.23 10.95 20.70
CA ARG A 195 3.01 11.63 20.25
C ARG A 195 3.16 12.01 18.78
N ASP A 196 2.05 12.46 18.18
CA ASP A 196 2.06 12.99 16.83
C ASP A 196 3.06 14.15 16.72
N PHE A 197 4.11 13.95 15.92
CA PHE A 197 5.14 14.94 15.67
C PHE A 197 5.24 15.25 14.18
N TYR A 198 4.68 16.40 13.83
CA TYR A 198 4.62 16.91 12.46
C TYR A 198 5.86 17.75 12.15
N LEU A 199 6.41 17.52 10.97
CA LEU A 199 7.52 18.25 10.39
C LEU A 199 7.08 18.78 9.02
N ASN A 200 7.24 20.08 8.79
CA ASN A 200 7.19 20.64 7.44
C ASN A 200 8.41 20.20 6.61
N ALA A 201 8.51 20.62 5.35
CA ALA A 201 9.60 20.21 4.47
C ALA A 201 11.00 20.57 5.00
N GLU A 202 11.17 21.78 5.53
CA GLU A 202 12.46 22.28 6.05
C GLU A 202 12.83 21.57 7.35
N GLU A 203 11.86 21.40 8.25
CA GLU A 203 12.00 20.68 9.51
C GLU A 203 12.32 19.20 9.26
N ALA A 204 11.71 18.56 8.27
CA ALA A 204 11.99 17.17 7.91
C ALA A 204 13.43 16.98 7.40
N ILE A 205 13.97 17.96 6.68
CA ILE A 205 15.38 17.97 6.27
C ILE A 205 16.30 18.21 7.45
N ALA A 206 16.00 19.21 8.29
CA ALA A 206 16.78 19.51 9.49
C ALA A 206 16.81 18.33 10.47
N TYR A 207 15.69 17.60 10.61
CA TYR A 207 15.60 16.39 11.41
C TYR A 207 16.37 15.22 10.77
N GLY A 208 16.55 15.23 9.45
CA GLY A 208 17.30 14.23 8.69
C GLY A 208 16.45 13.17 8.00
N LEU A 209 15.12 13.29 8.01
CA LEU A 209 14.19 12.35 7.36
C LEU A 209 14.05 12.59 5.86
N ALA A 210 14.24 13.83 5.40
CA ALA A 210 14.35 14.19 3.99
C ALA A 210 15.73 14.77 3.69
N ASP A 211 16.11 14.81 2.41
CA ASP A 211 17.40 15.32 1.94
C ASP A 211 17.28 16.65 1.20
N LYS A 212 16.22 16.85 0.41
CA LYS A 212 16.08 18.05 -0.43
C LYS A 212 14.63 18.39 -0.76
N ILE A 213 14.34 19.69 -0.82
CA ILE A 213 13.06 20.22 -1.33
C ILE A 213 13.07 20.21 -2.86
N VAL A 214 11.99 19.72 -3.47
CA VAL A 214 11.80 19.76 -4.93
C VAL A 214 11.15 21.08 -5.33
N ASP A 215 11.94 21.98 -5.89
CA ASP A 215 11.43 23.29 -6.33
C ASP A 215 11.00 23.30 -7.81
N LYS A 216 11.52 22.35 -8.61
CA LYS A 216 11.25 22.19 -10.05
C LYS A 216 11.36 20.71 -10.45
N ILE A 217 10.55 20.30 -11.42
CA ILE A 217 10.51 18.95 -12.02
C ILE A 217 11.10 19.02 -13.43
#